data_AF-A0A084T1S3-F1
#
_entry.id   AF-A0A084T1S3-F1
#
_cell.length_a   1.000
_cell.length_b   1.000
_cell.length_c   1.000
_cell.angle_alpha   90.00
_cell.angle_beta   90.00
_cell.angle_gamma   90.00
#
_symmetry.space_group_name_H-M   'P 1'
#
loop_
_entity.id
_entity.type
_entity.pdbx_description
1 polymer ?
#
loop_
_entity_poly.entity_id
_entity_poly.type
_entity_poly.pdbx_seq_one_letter_code
_entity_poly.pdbx_strand_id
1 'polypeptide(L)'
;MRCTIYSPVVDHPAIHSMRDVLPGWLLHWEGEPERWNSANFTSAQGTLTFNSLEYTEPLDPFSRIILGTSGHFWRREDLPKSTRKDLIHFVGGTKWLVGVVGTSEVLSEEFFLKAALELARRLNGRVFNGMDLISAEPQG
;
A
#
# COMPACT_ATOMS: atom_id res chain seq x y z
N MET A 1 -0.69 12.49 3.48
CA MET A 1 0.01 11.49 2.64
C MET A 1 -0.98 10.54 1.97
N ARG A 2 -0.76 10.23 0.68
CA ARG A 2 -1.49 9.19 -0.06
C ARG A 2 -0.50 8.31 -0.82
N CYS A 3 -0.60 6.99 -0.67
CA CYS A 3 0.22 6.03 -1.42
C CYS A 3 -0.55 4.72 -1.65
N THR A 4 0.02 3.82 -2.45
CA THR A 4 -0.56 2.48 -2.69
C THR A 4 0.48 1.42 -2.41
N ILE A 5 0.15 0.43 -1.59
CA ILE A 5 0.98 -0.76 -1.40
C ILE A 5 0.56 -1.80 -2.44
N TYR A 6 1.52 -2.22 -3.26
CA TYR A 6 1.39 -3.32 -4.20
C TYR A 6 1.84 -4.59 -3.50
N SER A 7 0.91 -5.53 -3.29
CA SER A 7 1.15 -6.70 -2.48
C SER A 7 0.85 -8.02 -3.21
N PRO A 8 1.71 -9.04 -3.10
CA PRO A 8 1.42 -10.38 -3.61
C PRO A 8 0.43 -11.15 -2.72
N VAL A 9 0.20 -10.70 -1.48
CA VAL A 9 -0.68 -11.35 -0.49
C VAL A 9 -1.50 -10.29 0.25
N VAL A 10 -2.64 -10.68 0.81
CA VAL A 10 -3.24 -9.89 1.88
C VAL A 10 -3.26 -10.75 3.12
N ASP A 11 -2.81 -10.16 4.23
CA ASP A 11 -2.74 -10.83 5.52
C ASP A 11 -3.41 -9.94 6.56
N HIS A 12 -4.61 -10.34 6.97
CA HIS A 12 -5.38 -9.61 7.98
C HIS A 12 -4.59 -9.47 9.31
N PRO A 13 -3.88 -10.51 9.79
CA PRO A 13 -2.85 -10.38 10.83
C PRO A 13 -1.82 -9.25 10.61
N ALA A 14 -1.31 -9.06 9.39
CA ALA A 14 -0.36 -7.98 9.10
C ALA A 14 -0.97 -6.59 9.35
N ILE A 15 -2.23 -6.37 8.95
CA ILE A 15 -2.93 -5.11 9.25
C ILE A 15 -3.19 -4.98 10.74
N HIS A 16 -3.61 -6.04 11.42
CA HIS A 16 -3.82 -6.00 12.88
C HIS A 16 -2.55 -5.63 13.64
N SER A 17 -1.39 -6.11 13.19
CA SER A 17 -0.10 -5.80 13.78
C SER A 17 0.32 -4.33 13.63
N MET A 18 -0.38 -3.55 12.81
CA MET A 18 -0.18 -2.09 12.77
C MET A 18 -0.56 -1.40 14.09
N ARG A 19 -1.29 -2.07 14.98
CA ARG A 19 -1.49 -1.60 16.36
C ARG A 19 -0.18 -1.47 17.14
N ASP A 20 0.83 -2.28 16.81
CA ASP A 20 2.16 -2.20 17.45
C ASP A 20 2.93 -0.97 16.95
N VAL A 21 2.67 -0.54 15.72
CA VAL A 21 3.28 0.62 15.07
C VAL A 21 2.55 1.92 15.43
N LEU A 22 1.24 1.82 15.70
CA LEU A 22 0.35 2.92 16.04
C LEU A 22 -0.23 2.72 17.45
N PRO A 23 0.62 2.71 18.50
CA PRO A 23 0.16 2.43 19.85
C PRO A 23 -0.85 3.49 20.30
N GLY A 24 -1.98 3.02 20.84
CA GLY A 24 -3.07 3.88 21.31
C GLY A 24 -4.02 4.40 20.22
N TRP A 25 -3.80 4.03 18.95
CA TRP A 25 -4.76 4.33 17.88
C TRP A 25 -5.90 3.31 17.88
N LEU A 26 -7.13 3.80 17.76
CA LEU A 26 -8.32 2.96 17.68
C LEU A 26 -8.47 2.41 16.27
N LEU A 27 -8.62 1.10 16.15
CA LEU A 27 -8.80 0.41 14.87
C LEU A 27 -10.28 0.07 14.66
N HIS A 28 -10.86 0.61 13.59
CA HIS A 28 -12.17 0.29 13.07
C HIS A 28 -12.05 -0.44 11.73
N TRP A 29 -12.81 -1.51 11.56
CA TRP A 29 -12.81 -2.35 10.36
C TRP A 29 -14.11 -2.23 9.59
N GLU A 30 -14.02 -2.27 8.26
CA GLU A 30 -15.15 -2.43 7.35
C GLU A 30 -14.93 -3.61 6.43
N GLY A 31 -15.95 -4.46 6.28
CA GLY A 31 -15.90 -5.71 5.52
C GLY A 31 -15.79 -6.95 6.42
N GLU A 32 -15.69 -8.12 5.79
CA GLU A 32 -15.55 -9.40 6.50
C GLU A 32 -14.07 -9.69 6.80
N PRO A 33 -13.75 -10.48 7.85
CA PRO A 33 -12.36 -10.78 8.21
C PRO A 33 -11.51 -11.38 7.07
N GLU A 34 -12.13 -12.18 6.20
CA GLU A 34 -11.50 -12.84 5.06
C GLU A 34 -11.41 -11.93 3.82
N ARG A 35 -12.24 -10.88 3.77
CA ARG A 35 -12.35 -9.91 2.67
C ARG A 35 -12.74 -8.54 3.24
N TRP A 36 -11.74 -7.89 3.85
CA TRP A 36 -11.92 -6.55 4.35
C TRP A 36 -11.87 -5.55 3.20
N ASN A 37 -12.52 -4.40 3.38
CA ASN A 37 -12.53 -3.28 2.42
C ASN A 37 -11.74 -2.09 2.96
N SER A 38 -11.86 -1.81 4.25
CA SER A 38 -11.17 -0.70 4.91
C SER A 38 -10.75 -1.01 6.34
N ALA A 39 -9.60 -0.50 6.74
CA ALA A 39 -9.08 -0.52 8.10
C ALA A 39 -8.67 0.90 8.50
N ASN A 40 -9.37 1.47 9.47
CA ASN A 40 -9.22 2.86 9.89
C ASN A 40 -8.59 2.91 11.28
N PHE A 41 -7.37 3.45 11.36
CA PHE A 41 -6.71 3.78 12.61
C PHE A 41 -6.94 5.25 12.93
N THR A 42 -7.51 5.57 14.09
CA THR A 42 -7.80 6.94 14.51
C THR A 42 -7.22 7.26 15.88
N SER A 43 -6.74 8.50 16.05
CA SER A 43 -6.32 9.06 17.33
C SER A 43 -6.65 10.55 17.39
N ALA A 44 -6.44 11.19 18.54
CA ALA A 44 -6.54 12.65 18.65
C ALA A 44 -5.54 13.40 17.73
N GLN A 45 -4.49 12.72 17.27
CA GLN A 45 -3.46 13.31 16.40
C GLN A 45 -3.81 13.18 14.92
N GLY A 46 -4.67 12.24 14.50
CA GLY A 46 -5.01 12.06 13.09
C GLY A 46 -5.62 10.70 12.75
N THR A 47 -5.70 10.42 11.46
CA THR A 47 -6.28 9.20 10.88
C THR A 47 -5.33 8.57 9.87
N LEU A 48 -5.24 7.24 9.91
CA LEU A 48 -4.60 6.42 8.89
C LEU A 48 -5.58 5.36 8.41
N THR A 49 -5.95 5.44 7.14
CA THR A 49 -6.85 4.50 6.50
C THR A 49 -6.08 3.63 5.52
N PHE A 50 -6.29 2.32 5.61
CA PHE A 50 -5.93 1.35 4.59
C PHE A 50 -7.21 0.92 3.87
N ASN A 51 -7.18 0.83 2.54
CA ASN A 51 -8.29 0.31 1.73
C ASN A 51 -7.77 -0.78 0.81
N SER A 52 -8.43 -1.92 0.76
CA SER A 52 -8.01 -3.09 -0.04
C SER A 52 -8.77 -3.18 -1.36
N LEU A 53 -8.06 -3.56 -2.42
CA LEU A 53 -8.63 -3.97 -3.70
C LEU A 53 -7.93 -5.26 -4.16
N GLU A 54 -8.71 -6.17 -4.73
CA GLU A 54 -8.24 -7.36 -5.46
C GLU A 54 -8.81 -7.37 -6.88
N TYR A 55 -8.23 -8.21 -7.73
CA TYR A 55 -8.80 -8.49 -9.04
C TYR A 55 -10.10 -9.28 -8.91
N THR A 56 -11.20 -8.72 -9.40
CA THR A 56 -12.50 -9.39 -9.47
C THR A 56 -12.90 -9.67 -10.92
N GLU A 57 -12.65 -8.73 -11.83
CA GLU A 57 -13.03 -8.84 -13.24
C GLU A 57 -12.19 -7.92 -14.16
N PRO A 58 -12.16 -8.16 -15.48
CA PRO A 58 -11.47 -7.27 -16.41
C PRO A 58 -11.99 -5.83 -16.31
N LEU A 59 -11.06 -4.87 -16.26
CA LEU A 59 -11.35 -3.43 -16.16
C LEU A 59 -11.99 -2.97 -14.85
N ASP A 60 -11.96 -3.79 -13.81
CA ASP A 60 -12.27 -3.38 -12.44
C ASP A 60 -11.29 -2.29 -11.92
N PRO A 61 -11.56 -1.65 -10.78
CA PRO A 61 -10.68 -0.62 -10.21
C PRO A 61 -9.24 -1.11 -10.02
N PHE A 62 -9.04 -2.36 -9.60
CA PHE A 62 -7.72 -2.98 -9.44
C PHE A 62 -6.96 -3.01 -10.77
N SER A 63 -7.55 -3.59 -11.82
CA SER A 63 -6.99 -3.74 -13.15
C SER A 63 -6.62 -2.39 -13.75
N ARG A 64 -7.47 -1.37 -13.57
CA ARG A 64 -7.19 0.00 -14.03
C ARG A 64 -5.95 0.58 -13.37
N ILE A 65 -5.79 0.39 -12.06
CA ILE A 65 -4.60 0.86 -11.32
C ILE A 65 -3.34 0.12 -11.79
N ILE A 66 -3.41 -1.21 -11.93
CA ILE A 66 -2.29 -2.02 -12.43
C ILE A 66 -1.84 -1.56 -13.82
N LEU A 67 -2.80 -1.36 -14.74
CA LEU A 67 -2.52 -0.86 -16.10
C LEU A 67 -1.92 0.55 -16.07
N GLY A 68 -2.50 1.45 -15.26
CA GLY A 68 -2.03 2.83 -15.11
C GLY A 68 -0.58 2.90 -14.62
N THR A 69 -0.26 2.16 -13.56
CA THR A 69 1.09 2.15 -12.98
C THR A 69 2.10 1.44 -13.87
N SER A 70 1.71 0.36 -14.54
CA SER A 70 2.57 -0.28 -15.56
C SER A 70 2.89 0.68 -16.71
N GLY A 71 1.88 1.43 -17.19
CA GLY A 71 2.05 2.45 -18.21
C GLY A 71 2.87 3.66 -17.74
N HIS A 72 2.81 4.00 -16.45
CA HIS A 72 3.70 5.00 -15.84
C HIS A 72 5.17 4.55 -15.96
N PHE A 73 5.51 3.36 -15.46
CA PHE A 73 6.91 2.88 -15.50
C PHE A 73 7.42 2.60 -16.91
N TRP A 74 6.56 2.19 -17.84
CA TRP A 74 6.94 2.03 -19.24
C TRP A 74 7.50 3.33 -19.85
N ARG A 75 6.89 4.47 -19.49
CA ARG A 75 7.22 5.81 -20.00
C ARG A 75 8.37 6.51 -19.28
N ARG A 76 8.93 5.92 -18.21
CA ARG A 76 10.08 6.46 -17.46
C ARG A 76 11.39 6.26 -18.21
N GLU A 77 11.63 7.06 -19.25
CA GLU A 77 12.87 6.99 -20.07
C GLU A 77 14.15 7.33 -19.29
N ASP A 78 14.00 8.01 -18.15
CA ASP A 78 15.05 8.28 -17.17
C ASP A 78 15.59 7.02 -16.47
N LEU A 79 14.85 5.91 -16.50
CA LEU A 79 15.22 4.66 -15.85
C LEU A 79 15.88 3.66 -16.81
N PRO A 80 16.88 2.87 -16.34
CA PRO A 80 17.43 1.76 -17.10
C PRO A 80 16.34 0.78 -17.56
N LYS A 81 16.53 0.19 -18.73
CA LYS A 81 15.58 -0.78 -19.31
C LYS A 81 15.34 -1.99 -18.39
N SER A 82 16.38 -2.46 -17.69
CA SER A 82 16.25 -3.54 -16.69
C SER A 82 15.35 -3.10 -15.54
N THR A 83 15.63 -1.96 -14.92
CA THR A 83 14.83 -1.41 -13.83
C THR A 83 13.35 -1.25 -14.22
N ARG A 84 13.06 -0.72 -15.41
CA ARG A 84 11.66 -0.62 -15.88
C ARG A 84 10.99 -1.98 -16.00
N LYS A 85 11.68 -2.97 -16.56
CA LYS A 85 11.15 -4.35 -16.69
C LYS A 85 10.85 -4.95 -15.33
N ASP A 86 11.74 -4.78 -14.36
CA ASP A 86 11.57 -5.33 -13.01
C ASP A 86 10.37 -4.69 -12.30
N LEU A 87 10.20 -3.37 -12.43
CA LEU A 87 9.05 -2.64 -11.87
C LEU A 87 7.74 -3.10 -12.51
N ILE A 88 7.68 -3.19 -13.84
CA ILE A 88 6.49 -3.65 -14.55
C ILE A 88 6.17 -5.11 -14.22
N HIS A 89 7.19 -5.97 -14.13
CA HIS A 89 7.01 -7.37 -13.76
C HIS A 89 6.45 -7.51 -12.34
N PHE A 90 6.98 -6.74 -11.38
CA PHE A 90 6.46 -6.71 -10.02
C PHE A 90 5.01 -6.25 -9.96
N VAL A 91 4.68 -5.15 -10.66
CA VAL A 91 3.29 -4.65 -10.75
C VAL A 91 2.37 -5.71 -11.38
N GLY A 92 2.80 -6.36 -12.47
CA GLY A 92 2.03 -7.42 -13.13
C GLY A 92 1.84 -8.69 -12.29
N GLY A 93 2.72 -8.94 -11.31
CA GLY A 93 2.59 -10.06 -10.36
C GLY A 93 1.82 -9.71 -9.08
N THR A 94 1.35 -8.47 -8.94
CA THR A 94 0.59 -8.01 -7.76
C THR A 94 -0.78 -8.68 -7.72
N LYS A 95 -1.24 -9.08 -6.53
CA LYS A 95 -2.57 -9.67 -6.32
C LYS A 95 -3.51 -8.76 -5.55
N TRP A 96 -2.95 -7.87 -4.74
CA TRP A 96 -3.68 -6.97 -3.85
C TRP A 96 -3.10 -5.56 -3.91
N LEU A 97 -3.98 -4.56 -3.87
CA LEU A 97 -3.62 -3.16 -3.71
C LEU A 97 -4.15 -2.67 -2.37
N VAL A 98 -3.29 -2.06 -1.56
CA VAL A 98 -3.71 -1.38 -0.34
C VAL A 98 -3.49 0.12 -0.49
N GLY A 99 -4.58 0.87 -0.72
CA GLY A 99 -4.56 2.33 -0.74
C GLY A 99 -4.40 2.88 0.68
N VAL A 100 -3.41 3.72 0.89
CA VAL A 100 -3.07 4.31 2.18
C VAL A 100 -3.41 5.80 2.16
N VAL A 101 -4.17 6.26 3.16
CA VAL A 101 -4.52 7.67 3.33
C VAL A 101 -4.23 8.08 4.77
N GLY A 102 -3.21 8.91 4.96
CA GLY A 102 -2.86 9.51 6.25
C GLY A 102 -3.22 10.99 6.30
N THR A 103 -4.00 11.39 7.31
CA THR A 103 -4.41 12.78 7.55
C THR A 103 -4.12 13.19 8.99
N SER A 104 -3.52 14.37 9.17
CA SER A 104 -3.22 14.95 10.48
C SER A 104 -2.86 16.42 10.33
N GLU A 105 -3.15 17.22 11.36
CA GLU A 105 -2.64 18.59 11.52
C GLU A 105 -1.33 18.65 12.33
N VAL A 106 -0.92 17.54 12.93
CA VAL A 106 0.19 17.47 13.91
C VAL A 106 1.31 16.55 13.46
N LEU A 107 0.98 15.45 12.77
CA LEU A 107 1.92 14.42 12.32
C LEU A 107 2.38 14.70 10.89
N SER A 108 3.66 14.43 10.62
CA SER A 108 4.25 14.61 9.31
C SER A 108 3.83 13.50 8.33
N GLU A 109 3.97 13.78 7.03
CA GLU A 109 3.78 12.73 6.01
C GLU A 109 4.77 11.57 6.15
N GLU A 110 5.96 11.83 6.68
CA GLU A 110 6.99 10.83 6.94
C GLU A 110 6.53 9.80 7.99
N PHE A 111 5.78 10.22 9.01
CA PHE A 111 5.19 9.32 9.99
C PHE A 111 4.27 8.29 9.31
N PHE A 112 3.38 8.76 8.43
CA PHE A 112 2.48 7.88 7.69
C PHE A 112 3.22 7.00 6.67
N LEU A 113 4.30 7.52 6.07
CA LEU A 113 5.13 6.75 5.15
C LEU A 113 5.85 5.60 5.87
N LYS A 114 6.38 5.84 7.07
CA LYS A 114 6.96 4.78 7.91
C LYS A 114 5.95 3.69 8.23
N ALA A 115 4.73 4.06 8.61
CA ALA A 115 3.65 3.10 8.85
C ALA A 115 3.29 2.29 7.59
N ALA A 116 3.19 2.95 6.43
CA ALA A 116 2.92 2.29 5.15
C ALA A 116 4.04 1.32 4.73
N LEU A 117 5.31 1.70 4.93
CA LEU A 117 6.46 0.85 4.62
C LEU A 117 6.53 -0.36 5.55
N GLU A 118 6.25 -0.18 6.84
CA GLU A 118 6.21 -1.30 7.79
C GLU A 118 5.09 -2.29 7.45
N LEU A 119 3.91 -1.81 7.04
CA LEU A 119 2.86 -2.68 6.53
C LEU A 119 3.28 -3.38 5.24
N ALA A 120 3.83 -2.64 4.28
CA ALA A 120 4.29 -3.20 3.02
C ALA A 120 5.32 -4.32 3.23
N ARG A 121 6.24 -4.15 4.19
CA ARG A 121 7.19 -5.18 4.58
C ARG A 121 6.51 -6.48 5.00
N ARG A 122 5.51 -6.39 5.88
CA ARG A 122 4.75 -7.56 6.38
C ARG A 122 3.94 -8.25 5.29
N LEU A 123 3.46 -7.46 4.33
CA LEU A 123 2.73 -7.95 3.16
C LEU A 123 3.65 -8.43 2.02
N ASN A 124 4.98 -8.38 2.19
CA ASN A 124 5.95 -8.62 1.10
C ASN A 124 5.67 -7.76 -0.15
N GLY A 125 5.20 -6.53 0.09
CA GLY A 125 4.79 -5.57 -0.91
C GLY A 125 5.77 -4.42 -1.09
N ARG A 126 5.41 -3.49 -1.97
CA ARG A 126 6.15 -2.24 -2.23
C ARG A 126 5.21 -1.05 -2.20
N VAL A 127 5.67 0.08 -1.67
CA VAL A 127 4.89 1.32 -1.58
C VAL A 127 5.11 2.14 -2.85
N PHE A 128 4.04 2.47 -3.56
CA PHE A 128 4.03 3.45 -4.64
C PHE A 128 3.55 4.80 -4.12
N ASN A 129 4.41 5.82 -4.18
CA ASN A 129 4.10 7.18 -3.72
C ASN A 129 3.64 8.12 -4.85
N GLY A 130 3.32 7.59 -6.03
CA GLY A 130 3.00 8.37 -7.23
C GLY A 130 4.19 8.60 -8.17
N MET A 131 5.41 8.38 -7.71
CA MET A 131 6.64 8.51 -8.50
C MET A 131 7.39 7.19 -8.62
N ASP A 132 7.67 6.54 -7.49
CA ASP A 132 8.51 5.34 -7.44
C ASP A 132 7.90 4.23 -6.59
N LEU A 133 8.32 2.98 -6.84
CA LEU A 133 8.03 1.83 -5.98
C LEU A 133 9.17 1.64 -4.97
N ILE A 134 8.89 1.96 -3.72
CA ILE A 134 9.80 1.85 -2.60
C ILE A 134 9.65 0.45 -2.00
N SER A 135 10.74 -0.31 -1.97
CA SER A 135 10.78 -1.57 -1.23
C SER A 135 11.05 -1.27 0.24
N ALA A 136 10.32 -1.92 1.14
CA ALA A 136 10.71 -1.93 2.54
C ALA A 136 12.02 -2.73 2.68
N GLU A 137 12.99 -2.23 3.45
CA GLU A 137 14.20 -2.98 3.74
C GLU A 137 13.84 -4.28 4.50
N PRO A 138 14.48 -5.43 4.20
CA PRO A 138 14.33 -6.63 5.01
C PRO A 138 14.80 -6.34 6.44
N GLN A 139 14.08 -6.85 7.45
CA GLN A 139 14.66 -6.93 8.79
C GLN A 139 15.77 -7.98 8.74
N GLY A 140 17.00 -7.56 8.99
CA GLY A 140 18.15 -8.44 9.18
C GLY A 140 18.03 -9.32 10.41
#